data_AF-A0A7C3YE56-F1
#
_entry.id   AF-A0A7C3YE56-F1
#
_cell.length_a   1.000
_cell.length_b   1.000
_cell.length_c   1.000
_cell.angle_alpha   90.00
_cell.angle_beta   90.00
_cell.angle_gamma   90.00
#
_symmetry.space_group_name_H-M   'P 1'
#
loop_
_entity.id
_entity.type
_entity.pdbx_description
1 polymer ?
#
loop_
_entity_poly.entity_id
_entity_poly.type
_entity_poly.pdbx_seq_one_letter_code
_entity_poly.pdbx_strand_id
1 'polypeptide(L)'
;MSSEPVPAQIKILDLPQGRKNTLVFSINDVFVNTHIIKSKNEIIHEFESLVGEIRSLLNDKPSSTPKKTLWTIGRKITKFRKDIVRKYNTYITNLNEALANNLGVSESQLGYIVKFSNFSLKRQIDEKIPWSTYMEALNLSNKREFHLCLQLIKEGKLKSSKDVRNYVKSRNLLWKNKR
;
A
#
# COMPACT_ATOMS: atom_id res chain seq x y z
N MET A 1 -9.64 -6.51 28.56
CA MET A 1 -9.47 -5.16 27.98
C MET A 1 -8.64 -5.32 26.73
N SER A 2 -9.16 -4.95 25.55
CA SER A 2 -8.34 -4.95 24.33
C SER A 2 -7.36 -3.79 24.44
N SER A 3 -6.12 -4.08 24.81
CA SER A 3 -5.03 -3.10 24.77
C SER A 3 -4.88 -2.61 23.33
N GLU A 4 -4.83 -1.29 23.12
CA GLU A 4 -4.58 -0.73 21.80
C GLU A 4 -3.28 -1.31 21.20
N PRO A 5 -3.21 -1.48 19.87
CA PRO A 5 -1.98 -1.95 19.22
C PRO A 5 -0.82 -1.00 19.46
N VAL A 6 0.33 -1.54 19.83
CA VAL A 6 1.54 -0.75 20.09
C VAL A 6 2.12 -0.24 18.77
N PRO A 7 2.35 1.08 18.60
CA PRO A 7 2.95 1.62 17.39
C PRO A 7 4.43 1.25 17.28
N ALA A 8 4.85 0.90 16.06
CA ALA A 8 6.24 0.61 15.74
C ALA A 8 6.62 1.20 14.37
N GLN A 9 7.92 1.27 14.11
CA GLN A 9 8.48 1.63 12.81
C GLN A 9 9.53 0.61 12.38
N ILE A 10 9.65 0.39 11.09
CA ILE A 10 10.78 -0.35 10.52
C ILE A 10 11.80 0.66 10.00
N LYS A 11 13.06 0.50 10.41
CA LYS A 11 14.20 1.32 9.97
C LYS A 11 15.26 0.43 9.33
N ILE A 12 15.95 0.97 8.34
CA ILE A 12 17.18 0.38 7.80
C ILE A 12 18.35 0.99 8.58
N LEU A 13 19.20 0.14 9.13
CA LEU A 13 20.47 0.54 9.75
C LEU A 13 21.62 0.15 8.83
N ASP A 14 22.52 1.10 8.57
CA ASP A 14 23.81 0.82 7.96
C ASP A 14 24.77 0.29 9.04
N LEU A 15 25.05 -1.01 9.01
CA LEU A 15 25.99 -1.67 9.91
C LEU A 15 27.27 -2.05 9.14
N PRO A 16 28.41 -2.29 9.82
CA PRO A 16 29.63 -2.77 9.15
C PRO A 16 29.43 -4.04 8.31
N GLN A 17 28.45 -4.85 8.68
CA GLN A 17 28.08 -6.10 8.01
C GLN A 17 27.06 -5.91 6.87
N GLY A 18 26.66 -4.66 6.59
CA GLY A 18 25.67 -4.29 5.58
C GLY A 18 24.40 -3.67 6.17
N ARG A 19 23.41 -3.46 5.29
CA ARG A 19 22.11 -2.89 5.65
C ARG A 19 21.22 -3.92 6.30
N LYS A 20 20.61 -3.57 7.45
CA LYS A 20 19.70 -4.44 8.19
C LYS A 20 18.40 -3.72 8.54
N ASN A 21 17.27 -4.37 8.29
CA ASN A 21 15.97 -3.91 8.78
C ASN A 21 15.84 -4.16 10.29
N THR A 22 15.31 -3.20 11.02
CA THR A 22 15.06 -3.30 12.47
C THR A 22 13.72 -2.68 12.83
N LEU A 23 13.02 -3.30 13.76
CA LEU A 23 11.77 -2.78 14.30
C LEU A 23 12.07 -1.94 15.53
N VAL A 24 11.60 -0.70 15.53
CA VAL A 24 11.79 0.27 16.60
C VAL A 24 10.44 0.66 17.20
N PHE A 25 10.43 0.84 18.51
CA PHE A 25 9.27 1.22 19.32
C PHE A 25 9.57 2.54 20.02
N SER A 26 8.53 3.21 20.54
CA SER A 26 8.78 4.32 21.46
C SER A 26 9.38 3.79 22.76
N ILE A 27 10.20 4.62 23.43
CA ILE A 27 10.85 4.20 24.68
C ILE A 27 9.82 3.89 25.78
N ASN A 28 8.72 4.64 25.83
CA ASN A 28 7.63 4.46 26.79
C ASN A 28 6.95 3.09 26.59
N ASP A 29 6.71 2.70 25.33
CA ASP A 29 6.07 1.41 25.03
C ASP A 29 6.93 0.23 25.48
N VAL A 30 8.26 0.34 25.33
CA VAL A 30 9.21 -0.71 25.74
C VAL A 30 9.21 -0.89 27.26
N PHE A 31 9.13 0.19 28.03
CA PHE A 31 9.05 0.11 29.49
C PHE A 31 7.73 -0.48 30.00
N VAL A 32 6.63 -0.24 29.28
CA VAL A 32 5.29 -0.71 29.68
C VAL A 32 5.04 -2.15 29.24
N ASN A 33 5.72 -2.64 28.20
CA ASN A 33 5.38 -3.93 27.59
C ASN A 33 6.64 -4.75 27.23
N THR A 34 7.13 -5.52 28.20
CA THR A 34 8.35 -6.35 28.08
C THR A 34 8.26 -7.45 27.01
N HIS A 35 7.05 -7.82 26.58
CA HIS A 35 6.84 -8.80 25.49
C HIS A 35 7.24 -8.28 24.10
N ILE A 36 7.31 -6.95 23.92
CA ILE A 36 7.67 -6.29 22.66
C ILE A 36 9.02 -6.79 22.10
N ILE A 37 9.98 -7.05 22.99
CA ILE A 37 11.34 -7.43 22.60
C ILE A 37 11.36 -8.79 21.91
N LYS A 38 10.52 -9.75 22.34
CA LYS A 38 10.48 -11.10 21.76
C LYS A 38 9.86 -11.10 20.36
N SER A 39 8.78 -10.33 20.15
CA SER A 39 8.11 -10.22 18.85
C SER A 39 8.93 -9.50 17.78
N LYS A 40 9.97 -8.74 18.18
CA LYS A 40 10.76 -7.91 17.27
C LYS A 40 11.35 -8.70 16.10
N ASN A 41 12.01 -9.82 16.40
CA ASN A 41 12.70 -10.62 15.39
C ASN A 41 11.70 -11.35 14.47
N GLU A 42 10.60 -11.84 15.02
CA GLU A 42 9.55 -12.52 14.24
C GLU A 42 8.87 -11.56 13.27
N ILE A 43 8.54 -10.34 13.70
CA ILE A 43 7.95 -9.31 12.83
C ILE A 43 8.91 -8.93 11.71
N ILE A 44 10.21 -8.79 12.00
CA ILE A 44 11.21 -8.50 10.96
C ILE A 44 11.33 -9.65 9.97
N HIS A 45 11.32 -10.89 10.44
CA HIS A 45 11.35 -12.05 9.54
C HIS A 45 10.12 -12.11 8.63
N GLU A 46 8.92 -11.87 9.17
CA GLU A 46 7.69 -11.79 8.36
C GLU A 46 7.73 -10.62 7.37
N PHE A 47 8.32 -9.48 7.76
CA PHE A 47 8.51 -8.33 6.86
C PHE A 47 9.48 -8.66 5.73
N GLU A 48 10.61 -9.27 6.02
CA GLU A 48 11.60 -9.69 5.00
C GLU A 48 11.03 -10.73 4.04
N SER A 49 10.23 -11.67 4.57
CA SER A 49 9.46 -12.61 3.76
C SER A 49 8.50 -11.89 2.81
N LEU A 50 7.72 -10.93 3.31
CA LEU A 50 6.85 -10.09 2.48
C LEU A 50 7.64 -9.34 1.39
N VAL A 51 8.79 -8.75 1.73
CA VAL A 51 9.67 -8.08 0.77
C VAL A 51 10.09 -9.04 -0.33
N GLY A 52 10.52 -10.26 0.03
CA GLY A 52 10.90 -11.31 -0.93
C GLY A 52 9.75 -11.70 -1.86
N GLU A 53 8.56 -11.94 -1.31
CA GLU A 53 7.36 -12.25 -2.09
C GLU A 53 7.00 -11.13 -3.07
N ILE A 54 7.00 -9.87 -2.61
CA ILE A 54 6.67 -8.73 -3.49
C ILE A 54 7.74 -8.58 -4.57
N ARG A 55 9.03 -8.70 -4.22
CA ARG A 55 10.13 -8.58 -5.17
C ARG A 55 10.04 -9.63 -6.28
N SER A 56 9.60 -10.85 -5.99
CA SER A 56 9.37 -11.88 -7.01
C SER A 56 8.21 -11.60 -7.97
N LEU A 57 7.27 -10.73 -7.58
CA LEU A 57 6.08 -10.39 -8.37
C LEU A 57 6.20 -9.05 -9.09
N LEU A 58 7.05 -8.16 -8.59
CA LEU A 58 7.21 -6.81 -9.06
C LEU A 58 8.26 -6.79 -10.18
N ASN A 59 7.89 -6.30 -11.36
CA ASN A 59 8.86 -5.98 -12.40
C ASN A 59 9.69 -4.75 -11.97
N ASP A 60 10.73 -4.38 -12.72
CA ASP A 60 11.60 -3.23 -12.40
C ASP A 60 10.83 -1.94 -12.04
N LYS A 61 9.64 -1.74 -12.62
CA LYS A 61 8.75 -0.62 -12.30
C LYS A 61 7.31 -1.10 -12.08
N PRO A 62 6.55 -0.45 -11.18
CA PRO A 62 5.11 -0.72 -11.03
C PRO A 62 4.34 -0.59 -12.35
N SER A 63 4.68 0.38 -13.21
CA SER A 63 3.99 0.62 -14.49
C SER A 63 4.15 -0.51 -15.50
N SER A 64 5.22 -1.31 -15.42
CA SER A 64 5.44 -2.48 -16.27
C SER A 64 4.90 -3.77 -15.67
N THR A 65 4.41 -3.72 -14.42
CA THR A 65 3.84 -4.88 -13.74
C THR A 65 2.36 -5.05 -14.13
N PRO A 66 1.89 -6.28 -14.42
CA PRO A 66 0.47 -6.53 -14.69
C PRO A 66 -0.44 -6.04 -13.56
N LYS A 67 -1.60 -5.48 -13.89
CA LYS A 67 -2.47 -4.78 -12.93
C LYS A 67 -3.05 -5.77 -11.92
N LYS A 68 -3.39 -6.99 -12.33
CA LYS A 68 -3.79 -8.08 -11.43
C LYS A 68 -2.66 -8.50 -10.49
N THR A 69 -1.41 -8.38 -10.91
CA THR A 69 -0.23 -8.63 -10.06
C THR A 69 -0.06 -7.50 -9.05
N LEU A 70 -0.17 -6.24 -9.47
CA LEU A 70 -0.20 -5.08 -8.55
C LEU A 70 -1.32 -5.21 -7.51
N TRP A 71 -2.52 -5.62 -7.93
CA TRP A 71 -3.61 -5.91 -7.00
C TRP A 71 -3.23 -6.97 -5.97
N THR A 72 -2.58 -8.05 -6.41
CA THR A 72 -2.13 -9.14 -5.54
C THR A 72 -1.10 -8.64 -4.52
N ILE A 73 -0.15 -7.81 -4.95
CA ILE A 73 0.82 -7.14 -4.07
C ILE A 73 0.09 -6.29 -3.01
N GLY A 74 -0.85 -5.43 -3.42
CA GLY A 74 -1.61 -4.60 -2.47
C GLY A 74 -2.42 -5.43 -1.46
N ARG A 75 -2.96 -6.58 -1.88
CA ARG A 75 -3.63 -7.53 -0.98
C ARG A 75 -2.67 -8.18 0.01
N LYS A 76 -1.47 -8.57 -0.41
CA LYS A 76 -0.42 -9.11 0.47
C LYS A 76 -0.03 -8.10 1.54
N ILE A 77 0.22 -6.84 1.16
CA ILE A 77 0.54 -5.75 2.10
C ILE A 77 -0.61 -5.53 3.09
N THR A 78 -1.85 -5.47 2.61
CA THR A 78 -3.03 -5.29 3.47
C THR A 78 -3.23 -6.46 4.42
N LYS A 79 -2.98 -7.69 3.95
CA LYS A 79 -3.06 -8.91 4.77
C LYS A 79 -1.98 -8.89 5.86
N PHE A 80 -0.73 -8.63 5.49
CA PHE A 80 0.39 -8.51 6.42
C PHE A 80 0.08 -7.52 7.55
N ARG A 81 -0.41 -6.32 7.20
CA ARG A 81 -0.79 -5.32 8.22
C ARG A 81 -1.79 -5.86 9.24
N LYS A 82 -2.78 -6.64 8.80
CA LYS A 82 -3.79 -7.24 9.69
C LYS A 82 -3.22 -8.38 10.52
N ASP A 83 -2.39 -9.22 9.90
CA ASP A 83 -1.78 -10.37 10.56
C ASP A 83 -0.80 -9.92 11.66
N ILE A 84 0.00 -8.89 11.43
CA ILE A 84 0.91 -8.32 12.44
C ILE A 84 0.14 -7.76 13.65
N VAL A 85 -0.94 -7.00 13.42
CA VAL A 85 -1.78 -6.47 14.50
C VAL A 85 -2.42 -7.61 15.29
N ARG A 86 -2.98 -8.61 14.60
CA ARG A 86 -3.65 -9.74 15.26
C ARG A 86 -2.67 -10.63 16.04
N LYS A 87 -1.49 -10.90 15.50
CA LYS A 87 -0.53 -11.86 16.07
C LYS A 87 0.33 -11.25 17.17
N TYR A 88 0.70 -9.96 17.05
CA TYR A 88 1.68 -9.32 17.92
C TYR A 88 1.15 -8.08 18.65
N ASN A 89 -0.13 -7.73 18.48
CA ASN A 89 -0.69 -6.47 18.95
C ASN A 89 0.18 -5.25 18.61
N THR A 90 0.79 -5.26 17.41
CA THR A 90 1.72 -4.22 16.95
C THR A 90 1.23 -3.58 15.66
N TYR A 91 1.37 -2.27 15.52
CA TYR A 91 1.00 -1.52 14.33
C TYR A 91 2.22 -0.81 13.72
N ILE A 92 2.66 -1.26 12.54
CA ILE A 92 3.78 -0.65 11.83
C ILE A 92 3.30 0.61 11.09
N THR A 93 3.65 1.77 11.63
CA THR A 93 3.17 3.07 11.17
C THR A 93 3.72 3.46 9.79
N ASN A 94 4.97 3.11 9.50
CA ASN A 94 5.68 3.47 8.27
C ASN A 94 5.83 2.29 7.28
N LEU A 95 4.90 1.32 7.28
CA LEU A 95 5.04 0.10 6.47
C LEU A 95 5.26 0.36 4.97
N ASN A 96 4.57 1.34 4.39
CA ASN A 96 4.72 1.66 2.97
C ASN A 96 6.10 2.24 2.66
N GLU A 97 6.60 3.14 3.50
CA GLU A 97 7.95 3.71 3.40
C GLU A 97 9.01 2.61 3.52
N ALA A 98 8.90 1.75 4.54
CA ALA A 98 9.83 0.65 4.74
C ALA A 98 9.87 -0.32 3.55
N LEU A 99 8.72 -0.68 3.01
CA LEU A 99 8.62 -1.49 1.80
C LEU A 99 9.21 -0.76 0.58
N ALA A 100 8.93 0.53 0.42
CA ALA A 100 9.42 1.35 -0.69
C ALA A 100 10.95 1.34 -0.74
N ASN A 101 11.59 1.59 0.40
CA ASN A 101 13.04 1.58 0.54
C ASN A 101 13.66 0.21 0.22
N ASN A 102 13.01 -0.88 0.64
CA ASN A 102 13.50 -2.24 0.38
C ASN A 102 13.24 -2.73 -1.06
N LEU A 103 12.24 -2.18 -1.74
CA LEU A 103 11.85 -2.56 -3.10
C LEU A 103 12.41 -1.62 -4.17
N GLY A 104 13.03 -0.50 -3.79
CA GLY A 104 13.55 0.49 -4.74
C GLY A 104 12.45 1.23 -5.53
N VAL A 105 11.27 1.39 -4.94
CA VAL A 105 10.13 2.11 -5.54
C VAL A 105 9.73 3.29 -4.67
N SER A 106 8.94 4.22 -5.20
CA SER A 106 8.44 5.33 -4.38
C SER A 106 7.32 4.88 -3.44
N GLU A 107 7.28 5.47 -2.25
CA GLU A 107 6.23 5.24 -1.27
C GLU A 107 4.83 5.53 -1.84
N SER A 108 4.72 6.61 -2.63
CA SER A 108 3.47 6.98 -3.30
C SER A 108 2.95 5.84 -4.20
N GLN A 109 3.82 5.17 -4.96
CA GLN A 109 3.43 4.03 -5.79
C GLN A 109 2.87 2.88 -4.94
N LEU A 110 3.51 2.54 -3.83
CA LEU A 110 2.96 1.53 -2.91
C LEU A 110 1.63 1.97 -2.29
N GLY A 111 1.49 3.25 -1.95
CA GLY A 111 0.22 3.83 -1.51
C GLY A 111 -0.90 3.61 -2.53
N TYR A 112 -0.65 3.88 -3.82
CA TYR A 112 -1.60 3.60 -4.90
C TYR A 112 -1.87 2.10 -5.06
N ILE A 113 -0.86 1.24 -4.99
CA ILE A 113 -1.02 -0.22 -5.10
C ILE A 113 -1.93 -0.77 -3.99
N VAL A 114 -1.70 -0.34 -2.74
CA VAL A 114 -2.54 -0.72 -1.60
C VAL A 114 -3.96 -0.19 -1.79
N LYS A 115 -4.11 1.10 -2.14
CA LYS A 115 -5.42 1.72 -2.39
C LYS A 115 -6.18 1.01 -3.52
N PHE A 116 -5.49 0.69 -4.61
CA PHE A 116 -6.03 -0.03 -5.76
C PHE A 116 -6.61 -1.39 -5.36
N SER A 117 -5.88 -2.16 -4.55
CA SER A 117 -6.35 -3.46 -4.07
C SER A 117 -7.58 -3.38 -3.15
N ASN A 118 -7.78 -2.24 -2.50
CA ASN A 118 -8.94 -1.98 -1.66
C ASN A 118 -10.13 -1.44 -2.45
N PHE A 119 -9.89 -0.75 -3.57
CA PHE A 119 -10.91 -0.12 -4.40
C PHE A 119 -11.44 -1.04 -5.52
N SER A 120 -10.76 -2.14 -5.83
CA SER A 120 -11.12 -3.02 -6.94
C SER A 120 -11.23 -4.49 -6.52
N LEU A 121 -12.11 -5.22 -7.22
CA LEU A 121 -12.10 -6.68 -7.21
C LEU A 121 -11.19 -7.19 -8.32
N LYS A 122 -10.45 -8.28 -8.09
CA LYS A 122 -9.52 -8.85 -9.09
C LYS A 122 -10.17 -9.09 -10.47
N ARG A 123 -11.44 -9.51 -10.49
CA ARG A 123 -12.22 -9.75 -11.73
C ARG A 123 -12.59 -8.49 -12.52
N GLN A 124 -12.60 -7.33 -11.87
CA GLN A 124 -12.95 -6.05 -12.50
C GLN A 124 -11.74 -5.36 -13.15
N ILE A 125 -10.53 -5.88 -12.89
CA ILE A 125 -9.28 -5.33 -13.39
C ILE A 125 -9.15 -5.63 -14.86
N ASP A 126 -9.07 -4.56 -15.64
CA ASP A 126 -8.76 -4.59 -17.05
C ASP A 126 -7.26 -4.28 -17.26
N GLU A 127 -6.55 -5.24 -17.85
CA GLU A 127 -5.11 -5.13 -18.15
C GLU A 127 -4.81 -4.15 -19.29
N LYS A 128 -5.82 -3.81 -20.12
CA LYS A 128 -5.68 -2.86 -21.23
C LYS A 128 -5.63 -1.41 -20.75
N ILE A 129 -6.19 -1.12 -19.58
CA ILE A 129 -6.15 0.23 -18.99
C ILE A 129 -4.75 0.47 -18.41
N PRO A 130 -4.01 1.52 -18.82
CA PRO A 130 -2.68 1.81 -18.29
C PRO A 130 -2.68 2.02 -16.76
N TRP A 131 -1.57 1.67 -16.10
CA TRP A 131 -1.46 1.87 -14.64
C TRP A 131 -1.60 3.34 -14.23
N SER A 132 -1.05 4.27 -15.01
CA SER A 132 -1.19 5.71 -14.79
C SER A 132 -2.66 6.17 -14.78
N THR A 133 -3.51 5.57 -15.62
CA THR A 133 -4.95 5.84 -15.65
C THR A 133 -5.64 5.36 -14.38
N TYR A 134 -5.27 4.17 -13.87
CA TYR A 134 -5.76 3.72 -12.56
C TYR A 134 -5.32 4.64 -11.44
N MET A 135 -4.05 5.08 -11.42
CA MET A 135 -3.55 6.03 -10.42
C MET A 135 -4.36 7.33 -10.41
N GLU A 136 -4.64 7.90 -11.60
CA GLU A 136 -5.45 9.10 -11.71
C GLU A 136 -6.88 8.85 -11.19
N ALA A 137 -7.53 7.75 -11.60
CA ALA A 137 -8.86 7.40 -11.09
C ALA A 137 -8.88 7.16 -9.57
N LEU A 138 -7.78 6.64 -8.99
CA LEU A 138 -7.65 6.44 -7.55
C LEU A 138 -7.58 7.75 -6.76
N ASN A 139 -7.41 8.91 -7.40
CA ASN A 139 -7.53 10.21 -6.74
C ASN A 139 -8.99 10.64 -6.48
N LEU A 140 -9.96 9.85 -6.93
CA LEU A 140 -11.36 10.04 -6.57
C LEU A 140 -11.60 9.74 -5.08
N SER A 141 -12.56 10.45 -4.50
CA SER A 141 -12.85 10.44 -3.07
C SER A 141 -13.37 9.09 -2.54
N ASN A 142 -14.00 8.27 -3.39
CA ASN A 142 -14.62 7.01 -2.98
C ASN A 142 -14.64 5.95 -4.09
N LYS A 143 -14.96 4.71 -3.72
CA LYS A 143 -14.97 3.55 -4.62
C LYS A 143 -16.02 3.65 -5.73
N ARG A 144 -17.19 4.22 -5.44
CA ARG A 144 -18.28 4.35 -6.42
C ARG A 144 -17.85 5.23 -7.59
N GLU A 145 -17.25 6.39 -7.29
CA GLU A 145 -16.72 7.29 -8.32
C GLU A 145 -15.58 6.64 -9.11
N PHE A 146 -14.68 5.92 -8.43
CA PHE A 146 -13.62 5.17 -9.08
C PHE A 146 -14.16 4.16 -10.10
N HIS A 147 -15.16 3.35 -9.73
CA HIS A 147 -15.77 2.38 -10.64
C HIS A 147 -16.49 3.05 -11.80
N LEU A 148 -17.21 4.15 -11.55
CA LEU A 148 -17.86 4.93 -12.61
C LEU A 148 -16.83 5.47 -13.61
N CYS A 149 -15.70 6.01 -13.12
CA CYS A 149 -14.62 6.47 -13.98
C CYS A 149 -14.09 5.36 -14.90
N LEU A 150 -13.82 4.17 -14.34
CA LEU A 150 -13.38 3.02 -15.14
C LEU A 150 -14.43 2.56 -16.16
N GLN A 151 -15.72 2.63 -15.81
CA GLN A 151 -16.80 2.33 -16.75
C GLN A 151 -16.82 3.33 -17.90
N LEU A 152 -16.71 4.63 -17.64
CA LEU A 152 -16.67 5.67 -18.67
C LEU A 152 -15.46 5.53 -19.60
N ILE A 153 -14.32 5.08 -19.07
CA ILE A 153 -13.14 4.73 -19.89
C ILE A 153 -13.47 3.56 -20.84
N LYS A 154 -14.07 2.49 -20.31
CA LYS A 154 -14.44 1.30 -21.10
C LYS A 154 -15.49 1.60 -22.18
N GLU A 155 -16.41 2.50 -21.88
CA GLU A 155 -17.41 3.00 -22.84
C GLU A 155 -16.83 3.97 -23.88
N GLY A 156 -15.54 4.31 -23.79
CA GLY A 156 -14.89 5.25 -24.70
C GLY A 156 -15.32 6.72 -24.50
N LYS A 157 -15.97 7.05 -23.38
CA LYS A 157 -16.35 8.42 -23.02
C LYS A 157 -15.17 9.23 -22.45
N LEU A 158 -14.20 8.55 -21.83
CA LEU A 158 -12.93 9.14 -21.39
C LEU A 158 -11.79 8.49 -22.19
N LYS A 159 -11.34 9.16 -23.25
CA LYS A 159 -10.43 8.56 -24.25
C LYS A 159 -8.95 8.85 -23.98
N SER A 160 -8.66 9.96 -23.29
CA SER A 160 -7.29 10.40 -23.03
C SER A 160 -7.00 10.53 -21.54
N SER A 161 -5.73 10.50 -21.17
CA SER A 161 -5.27 10.81 -19.80
C SER A 161 -5.73 12.20 -19.33
N LYS A 162 -5.86 13.15 -20.27
CA LYS A 162 -6.37 14.51 -19.98
C LYS A 162 -7.85 14.46 -19.60
N ASP A 163 -8.66 13.67 -20.30
CA ASP A 163 -10.10 13.52 -19.99
C ASP A 163 -10.29 12.92 -18.61
N VAL A 164 -9.53 11.88 -18.27
CA VAL A 164 -9.59 11.24 -16.95
C VAL A 164 -9.20 12.22 -15.85
N ARG A 165 -8.11 12.97 -16.01
CA ARG A 165 -7.67 13.96 -15.03
C ARG A 165 -8.71 15.07 -14.85
N ASN A 166 -9.29 15.57 -15.94
CA ASN A 166 -10.34 16.59 -15.89
C ASN A 166 -11.58 16.07 -15.16
N TYR A 167 -12.01 14.85 -15.50
CA TYR A 167 -13.12 14.19 -14.81
C TYR A 167 -12.87 14.08 -13.30
N VAL A 168 -11.69 13.59 -12.90
CA VAL A 168 -11.32 13.45 -11.48
C VAL A 168 -11.34 14.81 -10.76
N LYS A 169 -10.77 15.85 -11.36
CA LYS A 169 -10.79 17.22 -10.80
C LYS A 169 -12.22 17.72 -10.61
N SER A 170 -13.06 17.63 -11.64
CA SER A 170 -14.45 18.09 -11.58
C SER A 170 -15.26 17.34 -10.51
N ARG A 171 -15.12 16.01 -10.42
CA ARG A 171 -15.82 15.23 -9.39
C ARG A 171 -15.36 15.62 -7.98
N ASN A 172 -14.05 15.75 -7.75
CA ASN A 172 -13.55 16.12 -6.43
C ASN A 172 -13.99 17.54 -6.00
N LEU A 173 -14.11 18.49 -6.93
CA LEU A 173 -14.67 19.82 -6.64
C LEU A 173 -16.15 19.74 -6.21
N LEU A 174 -16.97 18.98 -6.95
CA LEU A 174 -18.39 18.77 -6.61
C LEU A 174 -18.58 18.14 -5.23
N TRP A 175 -17.69 17.23 -4.83
CA TRP A 175 -17.72 16.60 -3.51
C TRP A 175 -17.30 17.54 -2.38
N LYS A 176 -16.37 18.47 -2.63
CA LYS A 176 -15.98 19.48 -1.65
C LYS A 176 -17.11 20.47 -1.36
N ASN A 177 -17.87 20.88 -2.38
CA ASN A 177 -18.97 21.84 -2.23
C ASN A 177 -20.25 21.23 -1.61
N LYS A 178 -20.29 19.92 -1.38
CA LYS A 178 -21.41 19.22 -0.73
C LYS A 178 -21.17 18.94 0.76
N ARG A 179 -20.00 19.29 1.28
CA ARG A 179 -19.64 19.18 2.69
C ARG A 179 -19.57 20.58 3.29
#